data_AF-A0A534RTK1-F1
#
_entry.id   AF-A0A534RTK1-F1
#
_cell.length_a   1.000
_cell.length_b   1.000
_cell.length_c   1.000
_cell.angle_alpha   90.00
_cell.angle_beta   90.00
_cell.angle_gamma   90.00
#
_symmetry.space_group_name_H-M   'P 1'
#
loop_
_entity.id
_entity.type
_entity.pdbx_description
1 polymer ?
#
loop_
_entity_poly.entity_id
_entity_poly.type
_entity_poly.pdbx_seq_one_letter_code
_entity_poly.pdbx_strand_id
1 'polypeptide(L)'
;MQEAVQKLYEEQGPREAVRRHERVHCATIDLLGRSVPFEKHYQPLPLLREVKRERLPRHPGSPEREEDPEPQLRPVDILRWEEELREERITYERVSLEQVFNDFQSAAKGAKTAVPGFVVLGPPGSGKTTLVQYLGWQAANGTLHVSGRPLLPVRVRLREWEAWATKEADPQQRLPQYLTERYKDLPHAPSTAQWQRWLQKGEVLLLLDGLDEIEGKSFFLSALKTALLTFQGCPTMLTCRTVSFEQHRALCPDFPIFTLAGLDTAQRNAFI
;
A
#
# COMPACT_ATOMS: atom_id res chain seq x y z
N MET A 1 -27.05 17.94 26.82
CA MET A 1 -27.22 16.63 26.15
C MET A 1 -27.25 16.78 24.62
N GLN A 2 -28.08 17.68 24.07
CA GLN A 2 -28.12 17.96 22.62
C GLN A 2 -26.78 18.46 22.04
N GLU A 3 -26.07 19.36 22.72
CA GLU A 3 -24.73 19.81 22.28
C GLU A 3 -23.69 18.69 22.25
N ALA A 4 -23.72 17.76 23.21
CA ALA A 4 -22.79 16.63 23.24
C ALA A 4 -23.08 15.63 22.12
N VAL A 5 -24.35 15.38 21.80
CA VAL A 5 -24.77 14.52 20.68
C VAL A 5 -24.43 15.15 19.34
N GLN A 6 -24.65 16.46 19.20
CA GLN A 6 -24.29 17.22 18.00
C GLN A 6 -22.77 17.19 17.76
N LYS A 7 -21.98 17.40 18.81
CA LYS A 7 -20.51 17.34 18.75
C LYS A 7 -20.01 15.94 18.39
N LEU A 8 -20.66 14.89 18.93
CA LEU A 8 -20.37 13.50 18.57
C LEU A 8 -20.72 13.21 17.10
N TYR A 9 -21.83 13.74 16.61
CA TYR A 9 -22.25 13.61 15.20
C TYR A 9 -21.33 14.36 14.25
N GLU A 10 -20.86 15.55 14.63
CA GLU A 10 -19.91 16.35 13.84
C GLU A 10 -18.51 15.69 13.78
N GLU A 11 -18.13 14.95 14.82
CA GLU A 11 -16.86 14.21 14.86
C GLU A 11 -16.95 12.83 14.19
N GLN A 12 -18.05 12.10 14.36
CA GLN A 12 -18.22 10.73 13.86
C GLN A 12 -18.83 10.67 12.46
N GLY A 13 -19.71 11.62 12.09
CA GLY A 13 -20.40 11.66 10.81
C GLY A 13 -19.42 11.64 9.62
N PRO A 14 -18.42 12.55 9.57
CA PRO A 14 -17.43 12.56 8.49
C PRO A 14 -16.59 11.29 8.41
N ARG A 15 -16.25 10.67 9.55
CA ARG A 15 -15.51 9.39 9.57
C ARG A 15 -16.36 8.26 9.03
N GLU A 16 -17.62 8.16 9.43
CA GLU A 16 -18.53 7.12 8.94
C GLU A 16 -18.88 7.35 7.46
N ALA A 17 -18.96 8.58 6.99
CA ALA A 17 -19.14 8.90 5.57
C ALA A 17 -18.00 8.31 4.73
N VAL A 18 -16.74 8.52 5.15
CA VAL A 18 -15.56 7.93 4.51
C VAL A 18 -15.59 6.41 4.62
N ARG A 19 -15.87 5.84 5.80
CA ARG A 19 -15.96 4.38 5.96
C ARG A 19 -16.99 3.76 5.04
N ARG A 20 -18.18 4.36 4.93
CA ARG A 20 -19.24 3.90 4.03
C ARG A 20 -18.79 4.00 2.57
N HIS A 21 -18.15 5.10 2.18
CA HIS A 21 -17.61 5.26 0.83
C HIS A 21 -16.61 4.15 0.50
N GLU A 22 -15.60 3.94 1.35
CA GLU A 22 -14.57 2.91 1.14
C GLU A 22 -15.16 1.50 1.17
N ARG A 23 -16.13 1.23 2.07
CA ARG A 23 -16.82 -0.05 2.15
C ARG A 23 -17.49 -0.42 0.83
N VAL A 24 -18.12 0.54 0.16
CA VAL A 24 -18.78 0.35 -1.14
C VAL A 24 -17.76 0.24 -2.27
N HIS A 25 -16.82 1.19 -2.35
CA HIS A 25 -15.87 1.27 -3.48
C HIS A 25 -14.77 0.21 -3.44
N CYS A 26 -14.56 -0.43 -2.29
CA CYS A 26 -13.67 -1.58 -2.14
C CYS A 26 -14.45 -2.89 -1.96
N ALA A 27 -15.77 -2.96 -2.15
CA ALA A 27 -16.56 -4.18 -1.92
C ALA A 27 -16.35 -5.28 -2.96
N THR A 28 -15.81 -4.94 -4.14
CA THR A 28 -15.75 -5.85 -5.29
C THR A 28 -14.39 -5.92 -5.94
N ILE A 29 -14.05 -7.10 -6.46
CA ILE A 29 -12.89 -7.36 -7.30
C ILE A 29 -13.34 -7.60 -8.74
N ASP A 30 -12.57 -7.11 -9.71
CA ASP A 30 -12.76 -7.46 -11.12
C ASP A 30 -12.09 -8.80 -11.43
N LEU A 31 -12.92 -9.79 -11.75
CA LEU A 31 -12.49 -11.10 -12.23
C LEU A 31 -12.95 -11.28 -13.68
N LEU A 32 -12.00 -11.21 -14.62
CA LEU A 32 -12.22 -11.42 -16.05
C LEU A 32 -13.35 -10.53 -16.62
N GLY A 33 -13.39 -9.25 -16.21
CA GLY A 33 -14.38 -8.27 -16.64
C GLY A 33 -15.70 -8.34 -15.86
N ARG A 34 -15.76 -9.14 -14.79
CA ARG A 34 -16.93 -9.24 -13.91
C ARG A 34 -16.60 -8.71 -12.52
N SER A 35 -17.39 -7.75 -12.06
CA SER A 35 -17.33 -7.28 -10.68
C SER A 35 -18.00 -8.30 -9.75
N VAL A 36 -17.22 -8.87 -8.82
CA VAL A 36 -17.71 -9.87 -7.85
C VAL A 36 -17.35 -9.47 -6.41
N PRO A 37 -18.13 -9.84 -5.38
CA PRO A 37 -17.85 -9.45 -3.99
C PRO A 37 -16.56 -10.03 -3.42
N PHE A 38 -15.76 -9.22 -2.71
CA PHE A 38 -14.52 -9.67 -2.06
C PHE A 38 -14.75 -10.84 -1.09
N GLU A 39 -15.82 -10.76 -0.29
CA GLU A 39 -16.17 -11.72 0.76
C GLU A 39 -16.17 -13.19 0.28
N LYS A 40 -16.53 -13.42 -0.98
CA LYS A 40 -16.69 -14.78 -1.54
C LYS A 40 -15.55 -15.21 -2.45
N HIS A 41 -14.74 -14.27 -2.93
CA HIS A 41 -13.88 -14.53 -4.09
C HIS A 41 -12.40 -14.18 -3.87
N TYR A 42 -12.07 -13.41 -2.85
CA TYR A 42 -10.68 -13.05 -2.60
C TYR A 42 -10.02 -13.96 -1.56
N GLN A 43 -8.80 -14.39 -1.90
CA GLN A 43 -7.95 -15.15 -1.00
C GLN A 43 -6.76 -14.27 -0.59
N PRO A 44 -6.51 -14.06 0.71
CA PRO A 44 -5.37 -13.26 1.17
C PRO A 44 -4.06 -13.89 0.71
N LEU A 45 -3.21 -13.07 0.10
CA LEU A 45 -1.86 -13.47 -0.32
C LEU A 45 -0.86 -13.04 0.75
N PRO A 46 0.05 -13.93 1.20
CA PRO A 46 1.10 -13.53 2.11
C PRO A 46 2.09 -12.59 1.41
N LEU A 47 2.78 -11.79 2.21
CA LEU A 47 3.92 -11.00 1.76
C LEU A 47 5.19 -11.84 1.85
N LEU A 48 6.12 -11.60 0.94
CA LEU A 48 7.42 -12.25 0.88
C LEU A 48 8.48 -11.21 1.23
N ARG A 49 9.25 -11.48 2.29
CA ARG A 49 10.42 -10.68 2.65
C ARG A 49 11.67 -11.35 2.12
N GLU A 50 12.50 -10.61 1.41
CA GLU A 50 13.80 -11.10 0.98
C GLU A 50 14.71 -11.43 2.18
N VAL A 51 15.35 -12.59 2.14
CA VAL A 51 16.33 -13.01 3.13
C VAL A 51 17.73 -12.88 2.53
N LYS A 52 18.54 -11.96 3.09
CA LYS A 52 19.95 -11.82 2.71
C LYS A 52 20.69 -13.15 2.83
N ARG A 53 21.56 -13.46 1.87
CA ARG A 53 22.35 -14.71 1.80
C ARG A 53 23.09 -15.05 3.09
N GLU A 54 23.63 -14.04 3.78
CA GLU A 54 24.35 -14.19 5.06
C GLU A 54 23.49 -14.77 6.20
N ARG A 55 22.17 -14.60 6.13
CA ARG A 55 21.20 -15.10 7.12
C ARG A 55 20.64 -16.48 6.76
N LEU A 56 21.02 -17.04 5.61
CA LEU A 56 20.61 -18.37 5.19
C LEU A 56 21.48 -19.43 5.87
N PRO A 57 20.91 -20.56 6.30
CA PRO A 57 21.70 -21.71 6.72
C PRO A 57 22.67 -22.10 5.60
N ARG A 58 23.98 -22.05 5.88
CA ARG A 58 24.99 -22.46 4.90
C ARG A 58 24.88 -23.96 4.67
N HIS A 59 24.37 -24.38 3.51
CA HIS A 59 24.59 -25.75 3.03
C HIS A 59 26.03 -25.87 2.53
N PRO A 60 26.76 -26.94 2.88
CA PRO A 60 28.11 -27.13 2.39
C PRO A 60 28.07 -27.46 0.89
N GLY A 61 28.61 -26.58 0.05
CA GLY A 61 29.07 -26.96 -1.30
C GLY A 61 28.47 -26.26 -2.53
N SER A 62 28.28 -24.95 -2.56
CA SER A 62 28.05 -24.24 -3.84
C SER A 62 29.12 -23.18 -4.13
N PRO A 63 29.76 -23.19 -5.32
CA PRO A 63 30.82 -22.27 -5.67
C PRO A 63 30.27 -20.88 -6.02
N GLU A 64 31.02 -19.85 -5.62
CA GLU A 64 30.82 -18.44 -5.92
C GLU A 64 31.08 -18.18 -7.42
N ARG A 65 30.25 -17.35 -8.06
CA ARG A 65 30.53 -16.81 -9.41
C ARG A 65 30.38 -15.30 -9.41
N GLU A 66 31.36 -14.67 -10.04
CA GLU A 66 31.58 -13.23 -10.22
C GLU A 66 30.59 -12.57 -11.18
N GLU A 67 30.49 -11.25 -11.01
CA GLU A 67 29.60 -10.28 -11.65
C GLU A 67 29.84 -10.12 -13.17
N ASP A 68 28.77 -9.86 -13.93
CA ASP A 68 28.82 -9.39 -15.32
C ASP A 68 27.83 -8.21 -15.53
N PRO A 69 28.08 -7.31 -16.50
CA PRO A 69 27.53 -5.95 -16.51
C PRO A 69 26.10 -5.84 -17.09
N GLU A 70 25.37 -4.84 -16.61
CA GLU A 70 23.97 -4.54 -16.96
C GLU A 70 23.73 -4.30 -18.47
N PRO A 71 22.73 -4.96 -19.09
CA PRO A 71 22.22 -4.57 -20.40
C PRO A 71 20.98 -3.67 -20.26
N GLN A 72 20.86 -2.69 -21.16
CA GLN A 72 19.65 -1.89 -21.36
C GLN A 72 18.55 -2.77 -21.98
N LEU A 73 17.46 -3.04 -21.24
CA LEU A 73 16.44 -4.05 -21.58
C LEU A 73 15.20 -3.44 -22.25
N ARG A 74 14.66 -4.11 -23.28
CA ARG A 74 13.39 -3.77 -23.96
C ARG A 74 12.20 -4.37 -23.21
N PRO A 75 10.94 -3.95 -23.46
CA PRO A 75 9.78 -4.36 -22.66
C PRO A 75 9.50 -5.87 -22.54
N VAL A 76 9.90 -6.68 -23.53
CA VAL A 76 9.77 -8.16 -23.46
C VAL A 76 10.86 -8.77 -22.58
N ASP A 77 12.01 -8.12 -22.50
CA ASP A 77 13.13 -8.53 -21.68
C ASP A 77 12.86 -8.22 -20.18
N ILE A 78 11.92 -7.31 -19.88
CA ILE A 78 11.48 -6.96 -18.50
C ILE A 78 10.73 -8.12 -17.82
N LEU A 79 9.83 -8.81 -18.52
CA LEU A 79 9.11 -9.97 -17.96
C LEU A 79 10.07 -11.13 -17.68
N ARG A 80 11.04 -11.33 -18.57
CA ARG A 80 12.07 -12.36 -18.45
C ARG A 80 13.05 -12.04 -17.32
N TRP A 81 13.40 -10.77 -17.13
CA TRP A 81 14.18 -10.30 -16.00
C TRP A 81 13.43 -10.42 -14.66
N GLU A 82 12.11 -10.16 -14.63
CA GLU A 82 11.26 -10.40 -13.46
C GLU A 82 11.17 -11.91 -13.09
N GLU A 83 11.30 -12.80 -14.07
CA GLU A 83 11.42 -14.26 -13.86
C GLU A 83 12.83 -14.68 -13.47
N GLU A 84 13.88 -14.10 -14.06
CA GLU A 84 15.29 -14.38 -13.75
C GLU A 84 15.66 -13.93 -12.32
N LEU A 85 15.11 -12.82 -11.82
CA LEU A 85 15.21 -12.43 -10.41
C LEU A 85 14.57 -13.43 -9.44
N ARG A 86 13.60 -14.24 -9.91
CA ARG A 86 13.06 -15.36 -9.11
C ARG A 86 13.96 -16.61 -9.16
N GLU A 87 14.79 -16.74 -10.20
CA GLU A 87 15.70 -17.88 -10.40
C GLU A 87 17.07 -17.68 -9.73
N GLU A 88 17.52 -16.43 -9.54
CA GLU A 88 18.56 -16.16 -8.55
C GLU A 88 18.10 -16.70 -7.20
N ARG A 89 18.98 -17.41 -6.48
CA ARG A 89 18.69 -18.11 -5.21
C ARG A 89 18.36 -17.17 -4.04
N ILE A 90 17.37 -16.30 -4.22
CA ILE A 90 16.82 -15.41 -3.22
C ILE A 90 15.81 -16.24 -2.44
N THR A 91 16.09 -16.44 -1.16
CA THR A 91 15.15 -17.14 -0.28
C THR A 91 14.20 -16.10 0.29
N TYR A 92 12.91 -16.37 0.22
CA TYR A 92 11.88 -15.49 0.78
C TYR A 92 11.32 -16.06 2.06
N GLU A 93 11.13 -15.19 3.06
CA GLU A 93 10.35 -15.49 4.26
C GLU A 93 8.91 -15.06 4.02
N ARG A 94 7.95 -15.97 4.25
CA ARG A 94 6.53 -15.65 4.22
C ARG A 94 6.14 -14.89 5.48
N VAL A 95 5.52 -13.73 5.30
CA VAL A 95 5.03 -12.86 6.35
C VAL A 95 3.53 -12.63 6.11
N SER A 96 2.70 -12.93 7.09
CA SER A 96 1.25 -12.72 6.98
C SER A 96 0.91 -11.23 7.12
N LEU A 97 -0.20 -10.80 6.50
CA LEU A 97 -0.71 -9.44 6.69
C LEU A 97 -1.04 -9.16 8.16
N GLU A 98 -1.57 -10.15 8.87
CA GLU A 98 -1.83 -10.06 10.31
C GLU A 98 -0.55 -9.75 11.09
N GLN A 99 0.55 -10.44 10.80
CA GLN A 99 1.83 -10.18 11.44
C GLN A 99 2.32 -8.76 11.13
N VAL A 100 2.19 -8.28 9.88
CA VAL A 100 2.59 -6.92 9.49
C VAL A 100 1.81 -5.86 10.27
N PHE A 101 0.50 -6.03 10.44
CA PHE A 101 -0.35 -5.01 11.07
C PHE A 101 -0.41 -5.13 12.61
N ASN A 102 -0.21 -6.31 13.19
CA ASN A 102 -0.27 -6.51 14.64
C ASN A 102 1.11 -6.48 15.32
N ASP A 103 2.16 -6.97 14.64
CA ASP A 103 3.53 -7.05 15.16
C ASP A 103 4.55 -6.68 14.06
N PHE A 104 4.52 -5.40 13.69
CA PHE A 104 5.33 -4.88 12.58
C PHE A 104 6.83 -5.04 12.81
N GLN A 105 7.32 -4.91 14.04
CA GLN A 105 8.75 -5.03 14.32
C GLN A 105 9.26 -6.47 14.12
N SER A 106 8.41 -7.47 14.38
CA SER A 106 8.68 -8.86 14.03
C SER A 106 8.63 -9.08 12.51
N ALA A 107 7.60 -8.55 11.85
CA ALA A 107 7.42 -8.64 10.39
C ALA A 107 8.52 -7.94 9.59
N ALA A 108 9.05 -6.82 10.10
CA ALA A 108 10.08 -5.99 9.47
C ALA A 108 11.26 -5.79 10.44
N LYS A 109 12.09 -6.83 10.58
CA LYS A 109 13.29 -6.79 11.43
C LYS A 109 14.19 -5.62 11.04
N GLY A 110 14.36 -4.66 11.94
CA GLY A 110 15.16 -3.44 11.71
C GLY A 110 14.35 -2.21 11.35
N ALA A 111 13.02 -2.30 11.30
CA ALA A 111 12.17 -1.11 11.21
C ALA A 111 12.41 -0.18 12.41
N LYS A 112 12.60 1.12 12.13
CA LYS A 112 12.90 2.14 13.13
C LYS A 112 11.68 2.52 14.00
N THR A 113 10.49 2.16 13.56
CA THR A 113 9.20 2.49 14.18
C THR A 113 8.35 1.23 14.32
N ALA A 114 7.44 1.22 15.30
CA ALA A 114 6.43 0.19 15.45
C ALA A 114 5.20 0.43 14.56
N VAL A 115 5.05 1.64 14.00
CA VAL A 115 3.97 1.98 13.07
C VAL A 115 4.26 1.35 11.70
N PRO A 116 3.37 0.52 11.13
CA PRO A 116 3.61 -0.14 9.85
C PRO A 116 3.77 0.87 8.70
N GLY A 117 4.95 0.93 8.10
CA GLY A 117 5.20 1.69 6.88
C GLY A 117 6.01 0.82 5.92
N PHE A 118 5.44 0.40 4.79
CA PHE A 118 6.10 -0.57 3.91
C PHE A 118 5.71 -0.44 2.44
N VAL A 119 6.55 -1.01 1.58
CA VAL A 119 6.31 -1.10 0.13
C VAL A 119 5.99 -2.55 -0.25
N VAL A 120 4.98 -2.74 -1.10
CA VAL A 120 4.62 -4.01 -1.72
C VAL A 120 4.95 -3.96 -3.21
N LEU A 121 5.91 -4.78 -3.61
CA LEU A 121 6.34 -4.97 -4.99
C LEU A 121 5.66 -6.19 -5.62
N GLY A 122 5.68 -6.22 -6.95
CA GLY A 122 5.26 -7.37 -7.72
C GLY A 122 5.08 -7.02 -9.20
N PRO A 123 5.03 -8.03 -10.09
CA PRO A 123 4.85 -7.82 -11.51
C PRO A 123 3.44 -7.26 -11.84
N PRO A 124 3.21 -6.78 -13.06
CA PRO A 124 1.86 -6.49 -13.55
C PRO A 124 0.91 -7.68 -13.35
N GLY A 125 -0.33 -7.42 -12.95
CA GLY A 125 -1.31 -8.49 -12.71
C GLY A 125 -1.10 -9.32 -11.43
N SER A 126 -0.07 -9.03 -10.61
CA SER A 126 0.16 -9.78 -9.36
C SER A 126 -0.91 -9.58 -8.27
N GLY A 127 -1.85 -8.65 -8.46
CA GLY A 127 -2.93 -8.38 -7.51
C GLY A 127 -2.63 -7.31 -6.46
N LYS A 128 -1.63 -6.43 -6.66
CA LYS A 128 -1.30 -5.32 -5.72
C LYS A 128 -2.49 -4.39 -5.47
N THR A 129 -3.12 -3.88 -6.52
CA THR A 129 -4.33 -3.05 -6.43
C THR A 129 -5.49 -3.80 -5.79
N THR A 130 -5.57 -5.12 -6.02
CA THR A 130 -6.56 -5.98 -5.37
C THR A 130 -6.30 -6.09 -3.87
N LEU A 131 -5.04 -6.28 -3.44
CA LEU A 131 -4.65 -6.28 -2.03
C LEU A 131 -4.99 -4.94 -1.36
N VAL A 132 -4.68 -3.81 -2.03
CA VAL A 132 -5.06 -2.48 -1.57
C VAL A 132 -6.58 -2.38 -1.33
N GLN A 133 -7.39 -2.82 -2.28
CA GLN A 133 -8.85 -2.80 -2.14
C GLN A 133 -9.33 -3.70 -1.00
N TYR A 134 -8.79 -4.92 -0.90
CA TYR A 134 -9.12 -5.85 0.17
C TYR A 134 -8.85 -5.25 1.56
N LEU A 135 -7.67 -4.65 1.75
CA LEU A 135 -7.32 -4.00 3.03
C LEU A 135 -8.22 -2.81 3.33
N GLY A 136 -8.54 -1.99 2.31
CA GLY A 136 -9.49 -0.89 2.43
C GLY A 136 -10.88 -1.36 2.87
N TRP A 137 -11.37 -2.44 2.26
CA TRP A 137 -12.65 -3.07 2.60
C TRP A 137 -12.65 -3.63 4.02
N GLN A 138 -11.63 -4.39 4.43
CA GLN A 138 -11.55 -4.92 5.79
C GLN A 138 -11.49 -3.80 6.84
N ALA A 139 -10.67 -2.78 6.63
CA ALA A 139 -10.59 -1.64 7.52
C ALA A 139 -11.91 -0.86 7.58
N ALA A 140 -12.62 -0.71 6.46
CA ALA A 140 -13.90 -0.01 6.39
C ALA A 140 -15.03 -0.78 7.12
N ASN A 141 -14.94 -2.10 7.17
CA ASN A 141 -15.82 -2.98 7.95
C ASN A 141 -15.38 -3.16 9.42
N GLY A 142 -14.24 -2.57 9.81
CA GLY A 142 -13.71 -2.70 11.17
C GLY A 142 -13.14 -4.08 11.49
N THR A 143 -12.86 -4.90 10.48
CA THR A 143 -12.25 -6.23 10.68
C THR A 143 -10.73 -6.19 10.67
N LEU A 144 -10.14 -5.24 9.92
CA LEU A 144 -8.70 -4.97 9.99
C LEU A 144 -8.38 -4.03 11.15
N HIS A 145 -7.54 -4.49 12.05
CA HIS A 145 -6.97 -3.71 13.14
C HIS A 145 -5.47 -3.55 12.90
N VAL A 146 -4.94 -2.37 13.18
CA VAL A 146 -3.50 -2.10 13.17
C VAL A 146 -3.05 -1.82 14.59
N SER A 147 -2.17 -2.66 15.11
CA SER A 147 -1.74 -2.65 16.51
C SER A 147 -2.94 -2.59 17.48
N GLY A 148 -3.95 -3.43 17.20
CA GLY A 148 -5.18 -3.53 18.00
C GLY A 148 -6.18 -2.37 17.83
N ARG A 149 -5.95 -1.43 16.91
CA ARG A 149 -6.83 -0.26 16.70
C ARG A 149 -7.48 -0.26 15.32
N PRO A 150 -8.79 0.03 15.21
CA PRO A 150 -9.42 0.25 13.92
C PRO A 150 -9.04 1.64 13.37
N LEU A 151 -8.52 1.68 12.15
CA LEU A 151 -8.14 2.94 11.50
C LEU A 151 -9.13 3.31 10.39
N LEU A 152 -9.15 4.59 10.02
CA LEU A 152 -9.92 5.06 8.87
C LEU A 152 -9.15 4.71 7.59
N PRO A 153 -9.63 3.80 6.74
CA PRO A 153 -8.93 3.51 5.48
C PRO A 153 -9.08 4.67 4.51
N VAL A 154 -7.99 4.96 3.80
CA VAL A 154 -7.99 5.90 2.68
C VAL A 154 -7.17 5.29 1.56
N ARG A 155 -7.83 4.98 0.45
CA ARG A 155 -7.18 4.52 -0.77
C ARG A 155 -6.85 5.70 -1.67
N VAL A 156 -5.58 5.87 -2.00
CA VAL A 156 -5.09 6.91 -2.92
C VAL A 156 -4.43 6.25 -4.11
N ARG A 157 -5.02 6.40 -5.31
CA ARG A 157 -4.30 6.13 -6.55
C ARG A 157 -3.35 7.30 -6.80
N LEU A 158 -2.04 7.04 -6.81
CA LEU A 158 -1.04 8.10 -6.86
C LEU A 158 -1.11 8.91 -8.15
N ARG A 159 -1.39 8.27 -9.29
CA ARG A 159 -1.63 8.95 -10.57
C ARG A 159 -2.77 9.98 -10.52
N GLU A 160 -3.83 9.71 -9.75
CA GLU A 160 -4.97 10.63 -9.63
C GLU A 160 -4.61 11.85 -8.79
N TRP A 161 -3.83 11.60 -7.73
CA TRP A 161 -3.32 12.68 -6.89
C TRP A 161 -2.37 13.58 -7.70
N GLU A 162 -1.46 13.01 -8.48
CA GLU A 162 -0.56 13.80 -9.33
C GLU A 162 -1.31 14.58 -10.41
N ALA A 163 -2.30 13.96 -11.06
CA ALA A 163 -3.13 14.63 -12.06
C ALA A 163 -3.90 15.82 -11.48
N TRP A 164 -4.49 15.64 -10.29
CA TRP A 164 -5.17 16.73 -9.57
C TRP A 164 -4.18 17.85 -9.19
N ALA A 165 -3.05 17.51 -8.57
CA ALA A 165 -2.06 18.49 -8.13
C ALA A 165 -1.45 19.26 -9.31
N THR A 166 -1.29 18.61 -10.47
CA THR A 166 -0.86 19.27 -11.71
C THR A 166 -1.90 20.29 -12.17
N LYS A 167 -3.18 19.91 -12.18
CA LYS A 167 -4.27 20.75 -12.69
C LYS A 167 -4.44 22.04 -11.90
N GLU A 168 -4.29 21.96 -10.58
CA GLU A 168 -4.49 23.10 -9.69
C GLU A 168 -3.30 24.08 -9.67
N ALA A 169 -2.14 23.66 -10.19
CA ALA A 169 -0.92 24.46 -10.28
C ALA A 169 -0.41 25.06 -8.96
N ASP A 170 -0.80 24.50 -7.81
CA ASP A 170 -0.39 24.97 -6.49
C ASP A 170 0.60 23.98 -5.83
N PRO A 171 1.89 24.35 -5.68
CA PRO A 171 2.92 23.51 -5.07
C PRO A 171 2.72 23.29 -3.56
N GLN A 172 1.79 24.00 -2.91
CA GLN A 172 1.44 23.80 -1.51
C GLN A 172 0.34 22.76 -1.28
N GLN A 173 -0.21 22.18 -2.35
CA GLN A 173 -1.24 21.15 -2.24
C GLN A 173 -0.66 19.86 -1.68
N ARG A 174 -1.10 19.53 -0.47
CA ARG A 174 -0.68 18.36 0.28
C ARG A 174 -1.80 17.32 0.29
N LEU A 175 -1.47 16.15 0.82
CA LEU A 175 -2.40 15.03 0.99
C LEU A 175 -3.78 15.45 1.57
N PRO A 176 -3.90 16.28 2.63
CA PRO A 176 -5.21 16.68 3.18
C PRO A 176 -6.12 17.40 2.18
N GLN A 177 -5.56 18.28 1.33
CA GLN A 177 -6.33 18.98 0.30
C GLN A 177 -6.82 18.00 -0.76
N TYR A 178 -5.95 17.08 -1.20
CA TYR A 178 -6.34 16.04 -2.13
C TYR A 178 -7.46 15.14 -1.57
N LEU A 179 -7.35 14.73 -0.29
CA LEU A 179 -8.41 13.94 0.35
C LEU A 179 -9.72 14.73 0.48
N THR A 180 -9.65 16.03 0.74
CA THR A 180 -10.85 16.88 0.78
C THR A 180 -11.55 16.90 -0.58
N GLU A 181 -10.79 17.11 -1.66
CA GLU A 181 -11.33 17.06 -3.02
C GLU A 181 -11.89 15.68 -3.36
N ARG A 182 -11.16 14.61 -3.03
CA ARG A 182 -11.54 13.22 -3.32
C ARG A 182 -12.88 12.84 -2.70
N TYR A 183 -13.18 13.35 -1.51
CA TYR A 183 -14.39 13.01 -0.76
C TYR A 183 -15.43 14.15 -0.72
N LYS A 184 -15.29 15.19 -1.54
CA LYS A 184 -16.11 16.41 -1.48
C LYS A 184 -17.61 16.16 -1.69
N ASP A 185 -17.95 15.16 -2.49
CA ASP A 185 -19.35 14.86 -2.85
C ASP A 185 -20.04 13.95 -1.81
N LEU A 186 -19.34 13.57 -0.73
CA LEU A 186 -19.94 12.80 0.34
C LEU A 186 -20.88 13.66 1.20
N PRO A 187 -22.02 13.12 1.62
CA PRO A 187 -22.75 13.67 2.75
C PRO A 187 -21.82 13.72 3.97
N HIS A 188 -21.71 14.89 4.61
CA HIS A 188 -20.76 15.14 5.70
C HIS A 188 -19.29 14.95 5.28
N ALA A 189 -18.93 15.36 4.05
CA ALA A 189 -17.55 15.36 3.57
C ALA A 189 -16.58 15.99 4.59
N PRO A 190 -15.45 15.33 4.91
CA PRO A 190 -14.48 15.90 5.83
C PRO A 190 -13.79 17.12 5.23
N SER A 191 -13.64 18.17 6.03
CA SER A 191 -12.83 19.35 5.68
C SER A 191 -11.33 19.05 5.69
N THR A 192 -10.54 19.89 5.03
CA THR A 192 -9.06 19.83 5.06
C THR A 192 -8.51 19.82 6.49
N ALA A 193 -9.11 20.60 7.40
CA ALA A 193 -8.69 20.66 8.80
C ALA A 193 -8.97 19.35 9.56
N GLN A 194 -10.08 18.66 9.24
CA GLN A 194 -10.36 17.33 9.79
C GLN A 194 -9.38 16.29 9.27
N TRP A 195 -9.11 16.28 7.96
CA TRP A 195 -8.09 15.41 7.37
C TRP A 195 -6.71 15.61 8.00
N GLN A 196 -6.26 16.87 8.09
CA GLN A 196 -5.00 17.21 8.72
C GLN A 196 -4.92 16.66 10.16
N ARG A 197 -5.98 16.82 10.94
CA ARG A 197 -6.05 16.34 12.33
C ARG A 197 -5.97 14.82 12.42
N TRP A 198 -6.73 14.09 11.62
CA TRP A 198 -6.73 12.62 11.64
C TRP A 198 -5.38 12.04 11.20
N LEU A 199 -4.77 12.63 10.17
CA LEU A 199 -3.45 12.25 9.69
C LEU A 199 -2.35 12.52 10.74
N GLN A 200 -2.38 13.69 11.40
CA GLN A 200 -1.43 14.01 12.48
C GLN A 200 -1.57 13.10 13.70
N LYS A 201 -2.78 12.62 14.00
CA LYS A 201 -3.04 11.70 15.10
C LYS A 201 -2.71 10.23 14.78
N GLY A 202 -2.35 9.91 13.54
CA GLY A 202 -2.11 8.52 13.13
C GLY A 202 -3.37 7.66 13.05
N GLU A 203 -4.54 8.29 12.83
CA GLU A 203 -5.85 7.62 12.83
C GLU A 203 -6.27 7.08 11.46
N VAL A 204 -5.41 7.24 10.45
CA VAL A 204 -5.67 6.90 9.05
C VAL A 204 -4.74 5.77 8.62
N LEU A 205 -5.30 4.77 7.93
CA LEU A 205 -4.55 3.76 7.20
C LEU A 205 -4.41 4.25 5.76
N LEU A 206 -3.18 4.62 5.37
CA LEU A 206 -2.87 5.13 4.04
C LEU A 206 -2.53 3.97 3.09
N LEU A 207 -3.38 3.76 2.09
CA LEU A 207 -3.18 2.75 1.05
C LEU A 207 -2.87 3.46 -0.26
N LEU A 208 -1.59 3.62 -0.55
CA LEU A 208 -1.06 4.38 -1.67
C LEU A 208 -0.75 3.43 -2.83
N ASP A 209 -1.54 3.51 -3.89
CA ASP A 209 -1.53 2.54 -5.00
C ASP A 209 -0.90 3.12 -6.26
N GLY A 210 -0.01 2.35 -6.89
CA GLY A 210 0.52 2.62 -8.22
C GLY A 210 1.61 3.69 -8.25
N LEU A 211 2.68 3.50 -7.47
CA LEU A 211 3.85 4.40 -7.53
C LEU A 211 4.52 4.38 -8.90
N ASP A 212 4.44 3.26 -9.63
CA ASP A 212 4.91 3.12 -11.02
C ASP A 212 4.04 3.84 -12.06
N GLU A 213 2.84 4.30 -11.68
CA GLU A 213 1.87 4.91 -12.61
C GLU A 213 1.93 6.44 -12.64
N ILE A 214 2.87 7.04 -11.90
CA ILE A 214 3.03 8.50 -11.84
C ILE A 214 3.94 8.98 -12.97
N GLU A 215 3.69 10.20 -13.46
CA GLU A 215 4.56 10.92 -14.39
C GLU A 215 5.88 11.34 -13.73
N GLY A 216 5.91 11.40 -12.39
CA GLY A 216 7.12 11.64 -11.62
C GLY A 216 7.54 13.10 -11.58
N LYS A 217 6.57 14.03 -11.62
CA LYS A 217 6.86 15.46 -11.57
C LYS A 217 7.53 15.81 -10.24
N SER A 218 8.59 16.61 -10.30
CA SER A 218 9.43 16.91 -9.13
C SER A 218 8.64 17.50 -7.94
N PHE A 219 7.68 18.39 -8.22
CA PHE A 219 6.82 18.96 -7.19
C PHE A 219 5.94 17.88 -6.51
N PHE A 220 5.43 16.92 -7.29
CA PHE A 220 4.58 15.85 -6.77
C PHE A 220 5.40 14.86 -5.94
N LEU A 221 6.59 14.46 -6.43
CA LEU A 221 7.52 13.64 -5.66
C LEU A 221 7.89 14.31 -4.32
N SER A 222 8.11 15.62 -4.33
CA SER A 222 8.33 16.41 -3.11
C SER A 222 7.12 16.40 -2.16
N ALA A 223 5.91 16.56 -2.70
CA ALA A 223 4.67 16.53 -1.93
C ALA A 223 4.40 15.15 -1.31
N LEU A 224 4.59 14.08 -2.08
CA LEU A 224 4.48 12.70 -1.62
C LEU A 224 5.50 12.40 -0.52
N LYS A 225 6.78 12.73 -0.73
CA LYS A 225 7.82 12.58 0.30
C LYS A 225 7.49 13.35 1.57
N THR A 226 7.02 14.58 1.43
CA THR A 226 6.59 15.42 2.56
C THR A 226 5.44 14.79 3.31
N ALA A 227 4.45 14.21 2.62
CA ALA A 227 3.33 13.53 3.25
C ALA A 227 3.79 12.30 4.05
N LEU A 228 4.66 11.46 3.47
CA LEU A 228 5.20 10.27 4.14
C LEU A 228 5.98 10.62 5.41
N LEU A 229 6.77 11.70 5.38
CA LEU A 229 7.52 12.17 6.55
C LEU A 229 6.63 12.83 7.60
N THR A 230 5.69 13.68 7.17
CA THR A 230 4.81 14.44 8.09
C THR A 230 3.83 13.52 8.79
N PHE A 231 3.34 12.49 8.11
CA PHE A 231 2.30 11.59 8.61
C PHE A 231 2.84 10.18 8.92
N GLN A 232 4.10 10.08 9.37
CA GLN A 232 4.73 8.82 9.76
C GLN A 232 4.03 8.07 10.91
N GLY A 233 3.10 8.72 11.62
CA GLY A 233 2.23 8.09 12.61
C GLY A 233 1.05 7.32 12.00
N CYS A 234 0.75 7.53 10.71
CA CYS A 234 -0.25 6.77 9.97
C CYS A 234 0.38 5.49 9.39
N PRO A 235 -0.18 4.31 9.68
CA PRO A 235 0.21 3.11 8.96
C PRO A 235 0.03 3.29 7.46
N THR A 236 1.05 2.95 6.69
CA THR A 236 1.14 3.25 5.26
C THR A 236 1.61 2.03 4.48
N MET A 237 0.86 1.68 3.44
CA MET A 237 1.27 0.70 2.43
C MET A 237 1.39 1.42 1.08
N LEU A 238 2.54 1.29 0.43
CA LEU A 238 2.79 1.73 -0.93
C LEU A 238 2.84 0.52 -1.86
N THR A 239 2.28 0.61 -3.06
CA THR A 239 2.46 -0.41 -4.09
C THR A 239 3.29 0.13 -5.26
N CYS A 240 4.13 -0.72 -5.84
CA CYS A 240 4.90 -0.38 -7.04
C CYS A 240 5.19 -1.65 -7.85
N ARG A 241 5.51 -1.50 -9.14
CA ARG A 241 6.19 -2.56 -9.89
C ARG A 241 7.62 -2.74 -9.39
N THR A 242 8.10 -3.98 -9.42
CA THR A 242 9.46 -4.31 -8.99
C THR A 242 10.50 -3.50 -9.79
N VAL A 243 10.37 -3.50 -11.12
CA VAL A 243 11.33 -2.85 -12.04
C VAL A 243 11.34 -1.32 -11.96
N SER A 244 10.26 -0.72 -11.45
CA SER A 244 10.09 0.74 -11.39
C SER A 244 10.37 1.30 -10.01
N PHE A 245 10.65 0.46 -9.01
CA PHE A 245 10.77 0.95 -7.63
C PHE A 245 12.09 1.66 -7.36
N GLU A 246 13.20 1.23 -7.98
CA GLU A 246 14.53 1.79 -7.67
C GLU A 246 14.62 3.30 -7.90
N GLN A 247 14.03 3.81 -8.99
CA GLN A 247 13.95 5.27 -9.26
C GLN A 247 13.14 6.05 -8.19
N HIS A 248 12.30 5.37 -7.41
CA HIS A 248 11.46 5.95 -6.37
C HIS A 248 11.90 5.61 -4.94
N ARG A 249 12.95 4.78 -4.77
CA ARG A 249 13.42 4.31 -3.46
C ARG A 249 13.76 5.45 -2.48
N ALA A 250 14.23 6.57 -3.01
CA ALA A 250 14.55 7.78 -2.24
C ALA A 250 13.36 8.47 -1.57
N LEU A 251 12.11 8.14 -1.96
CA LEU A 251 10.89 8.67 -1.34
C LEU A 251 10.63 8.06 0.04
N CYS A 252 11.03 6.80 0.24
CA CYS A 252 10.74 6.02 1.44
C CYS A 252 11.94 5.12 1.85
N PRO A 253 13.11 5.71 2.13
CA PRO A 253 14.35 4.95 2.35
C PRO A 253 14.29 4.00 3.55
N ASP A 254 13.43 4.30 4.52
CA ASP A 254 13.25 3.52 5.75
C ASP A 254 12.12 2.49 5.67
N PHE A 255 11.39 2.43 4.55
CA PHE A 255 10.29 1.47 4.40
C PHE A 255 10.87 0.10 4.05
N PRO A 256 10.62 -0.95 4.85
CA PRO A 256 10.84 -2.32 4.41
C PRO A 256 10.08 -2.62 3.12
N ILE A 257 10.70 -3.44 2.29
CA ILE A 257 10.18 -3.88 1.01
C ILE A 257 9.70 -5.32 1.17
N PHE A 258 8.48 -5.57 0.70
CA PHE A 258 7.90 -6.89 0.57
C PHE A 258 7.51 -7.14 -0.89
N THR A 259 7.48 -8.39 -1.30
CA THR A 259 6.92 -8.82 -2.58
C THR A 259 5.60 -9.53 -2.34
N LEU A 260 4.58 -9.24 -3.16
CA LEU A 260 3.31 -9.97 -3.09
C LEU A 260 3.50 -11.40 -3.61
N ALA A 261 3.16 -12.41 -2.80
CA ALA A 261 3.19 -13.80 -3.25
C ALA A 261 2.15 -14.06 -4.35
N GLY A 262 2.45 -15.01 -5.25
CA GLY A 262 1.42 -15.58 -6.12
C GLY A 262 0.53 -16.57 -5.36
N LEU A 263 -0.61 -16.91 -5.95
CA LEU A 263 -1.48 -17.98 -5.44
C LEU A 263 -0.72 -19.31 -5.42
N ASP A 264 -0.80 -20.03 -4.30
CA ASP A 264 -0.29 -21.40 -4.25
C ASP A 264 -1.21 -22.38 -5.01
N THR A 265 -0.81 -23.65 -5.11
CA THR A 265 -1.60 -24.67 -5.84
C THR A 265 -2.99 -24.88 -5.24
N ALA A 266 -3.14 -24.85 -3.92
CA ALA A 266 -4.44 -25.01 -3.27
C ALA A 266 -5.33 -23.79 -3.53
N GLN A 267 -4.78 -22.59 -3.41
CA GLN A 267 -5.48 -21.34 -3.68
C GLN A 267 -5.92 -21.23 -5.14
N ARG A 268 -5.06 -21.63 -6.09
CA ARG A 268 -5.41 -21.71 -7.52
C ARG A 268 -6.57 -22.66 -7.77
N ASN A 269 -6.54 -23.85 -7.14
CA ASN A 269 -7.62 -24.84 -7.29
C ASN A 269 -8.94 -24.37 -6.67
N ALA A 270 -8.90 -23.60 -5.59
CA ALA A 270 -10.09 -23.02 -4.97
C ALA A 270 -10.64 -21.79 -5.71
N PHE A 271 -9.89 -21.26 -6.68
CA PHE A 271 -10.26 -20.10 -7.48
C PHE A 271 -10.94 -20.47 -8.82
N ILE A 272 -10.78 -21.72 -9.27
CA ILE A 272 -11.43 -22.33 -10.44
C ILE A 272 -12.77 -22.94 -10.00
#